data_AF-A0AAW9QZB6-F1
#
_entry.id   AF-A0AAW9QZB6-F1
#
_cell.length_a   1.000
_cell.length_b   1.000
_cell.length_c   1.000
_cell.angle_alpha   90.00
_cell.angle_beta   90.00
_cell.angle_gamma   90.00
#
_symmetry.space_group_name_H-M   'P 1'
#
loop_
_entity.id
_entity.type
_entity.pdbx_description
1 polymer ?
#
loop_
_entity_poly.entity_id
_entity_poly.type
_entity_poly.pdbx_seq_one_letter_code
_entity_poly.pdbx_strand_id
1 'polypeptide(L)' 'MTTEEERNWRQDRLLSDDEIERLKNAGFNIHKIKGRRNVSQQDLYKDGEGNIYVRPKGLQ' A
#
# COMPACT_ATOMS: atom_id res chain seq x y z
N MET A 1 11.43 -6.03 -21.53
CA MET A 1 11.68 -6.54 -20.17
C MET A 1 12.06 -5.34 -19.32
N THR A 2 11.06 -4.65 -18.78
CA THR A 2 11.27 -3.51 -17.87
C THR A 2 11.49 -4.09 -16.47
N THR A 3 12.73 -4.02 -16.03
CA THR A 3 13.19 -4.42 -14.71
C THR A 3 12.49 -3.60 -13.63
N GLU A 4 12.20 -4.24 -12.50
CA GLU A 4 11.59 -3.72 -11.27
C GLU A 4 12.22 -2.42 -10.71
N GLU A 5 13.31 -1.93 -11.29
CA GLU A 5 14.13 -0.80 -10.84
C GLU A 5 13.67 0.57 -11.36
N GLU A 6 12.74 0.65 -12.34
CA GLU A 6 12.16 1.93 -12.80
C GLU A 6 10.75 2.22 -12.25
N ARG A 7 10.28 1.51 -11.22
CA ARG A 7 9.03 1.91 -10.56
C ARG A 7 9.26 3.17 -9.74
N ASN A 8 8.80 4.30 -10.27
CA ASN A 8 8.82 5.57 -9.59
C ASN A 8 7.82 5.57 -8.43
N TRP A 9 8.26 5.01 -7.31
CA TRP A 9 7.47 4.93 -6.09
C TRP A 9 6.99 6.28 -5.55
N ARG A 10 7.61 7.39 -5.97
CA ARG A 10 7.18 8.74 -5.62
C ARG A 10 5.87 9.13 -6.31
N GLN A 11 5.46 8.37 -7.33
CA GLN A 11 4.15 8.49 -7.98
C GLN A 11 3.07 7.67 -7.30
N ASP A 12 3.45 6.70 -6.45
CA ASP A 12 2.48 5.91 -5.70
C ASP A 12 1.70 6.83 -4.75
N ARG A 13 0.38 6.69 -4.75
CA ARG A 13 -0.50 7.48 -3.90
C ARG A 13 -0.81 6.70 -2.63
N LEU A 14 -0.72 7.38 -1.50
CA LEU A 14 -1.23 6.87 -0.24
C LEU A 14 -2.72 6.51 -0.40
N LEU A 15 -3.09 5.29 0.00
CA LEU A 15 -4.51 4.92 0.04
C LEU A 15 -5.21 5.76 1.10
N SER A 16 -6.33 6.36 0.70
CA SER A 16 -7.24 6.99 1.64
C SER A 16 -8.01 5.95 2.45
N ASP A 17 -8.57 6.37 3.58
CA ASP A 17 -9.33 5.48 4.47
C ASP A 17 -10.50 4.80 3.74
N ASP A 18 -11.21 5.53 2.87
CA ASP A 18 -12.28 4.99 2.00
C ASP A 18 -11.79 3.84 1.09
N GLU A 19 -10.58 3.92 0.56
CA GLU A 19 -10.00 2.85 -0.26
C GLU A 19 -9.60 1.64 0.56
N ILE A 20 -9.09 1.88 1.77
CA ILE A 20 -8.79 0.82 2.73
C ILE A 20 -10.09 0.10 3.13
N GLU A 21 -11.20 0.84 3.32
CA GLU A 21 -12.51 0.26 3.58
C GLU A 21 -13.04 -0.54 2.38
N ARG A 22 -12.89 -0.05 1.15
CA ARG A 22 -13.24 -0.81 -0.06
C ARG A 22 -12.45 -2.11 -0.16
N LEU A 23 -11.16 -2.08 0.15
CA LEU A 23 -10.33 -3.29 0.18
C LEU A 23 -10.80 -4.27 1.26
N LYS A 24 -11.09 -3.79 2.49
CA LYS A 24 -11.68 -4.63 3.55
C LYS A 24 -13.00 -5.26 3.10
N ASN A 25 -13.86 -4.47 2.47
CA ASN A 25 -15.16 -4.93 1.97
C ASN A 25 -15.03 -5.94 0.81
N ALA A 26 -14.01 -5.77 -0.03
CA ALA A 26 -13.64 -6.74 -1.06
C ALA A 26 -12.98 -8.02 -0.50
N GLY A 27 -12.83 -8.14 0.83
CA GLY A 27 -12.27 -9.31 1.50
C GLY A 27 -10.75 -9.26 1.67
N PHE A 28 -10.08 -8.17 1.29
CA PHE A 28 -8.65 -8.00 1.53
C PHE A 28 -8.39 -7.71 3.00
N ASN A 29 -7.64 -8.60 3.64
CA ASN A 29 -7.28 -8.43 5.04
C ASN A 29 -6.05 -7.53 5.16
N ILE A 30 -6.29 -6.24 5.30
CA ILE A 30 -5.26 -5.19 5.44
C ILE A 30 -4.27 -5.50 6.57
N HIS A 31 -4.74 -6.13 7.65
CA HIS A 31 -3.89 -6.55 8.78
C HIS A 31 -2.98 -7.73 8.43
N LYS A 32 -3.37 -8.61 7.49
CA LYS A 32 -2.46 -9.61 6.93
C LYS A 32 -1.45 -8.97 5.98
N ILE A 33 -1.89 -8.02 5.17
CA ILE A 33 -1.05 -7.34 4.18
C ILE A 33 0.04 -6.52 4.88
N LYS A 34 -0.31 -5.71 5.89
CA LYS A 34 0.64 -4.93 6.70
C LYS A 34 1.47 -5.78 7.69
N GLY A 35 1.21 -7.08 7.81
CA GLY A 35 1.88 -7.95 8.78
C GLY A 35 1.49 -7.69 10.24
N ARG A 36 1.84 -8.63 11.14
CA ARG A 36 1.44 -8.60 12.57
C ARG A 36 2.18 -7.58 13.44
N ARG A 37 3.29 -7.02 12.98
CA ARG A 37 4.16 -6.15 13.79
C ARG A 37 4.11 -4.73 13.23
N ASN A 38 3.68 -3.76 14.04
CA ASN A 38 3.66 -2.33 13.71
C ASN A 38 2.71 -1.94 12.55
N VAL A 39 1.47 -2.44 12.55
CA VAL A 39 0.42 -2.07 11.58
C VAL A 39 0.18 -0.55 11.55
N SER A 40 0.27 0.11 12.72
CA SER A 40 0.11 1.56 12.87
C SER A 40 1.28 2.38 12.33
N GLN A 41 2.44 1.75 12.10
CA GLN A 41 3.63 2.37 11.52
C GLN A 41 3.78 2.00 10.04
N GLN A 42 2.73 1.50 9.40
CA GLN A 42 2.76 1.12 8.00
C GLN A 42 1.58 1.72 7.27
N ASP A 43 1.84 2.30 6.12
CA ASP A 43 0.88 2.91 5.24
C ASP A 43 0.76 2.08 3.95
N LEU A 44 -0.44 2.08 3.37
CA LEU A 44 -0.69 1.41 2.09
C LEU A 44 -0.59 2.44 0.98
N TYR A 45 0.08 2.07 -0.09
CA TYR A 45 0.22 2.87 -1.30
C TYR A 45 -0.34 2.12 -2.48
N LYS A 46 -0.92 2.84 -3.44
CA LYS A 46 -1.34 2.28 -4.73
C LYS A 46 -0.58 2.97 -5.85
N ASP A 47 -0.18 2.20 -6.84
CA ASP A 47 0.31 2.75 -8.10
C ASP A 47 -0.85 3.04 -9.06
N GLY A 48 -0.53 3.60 -10.24
CA GLY A 48 -1.53 3.97 -11.27
C GLY A 48 -2.23 2.79 -11.94
N GLU A 49 -1.65 1.60 -11.91
CA GLU A 49 -2.21 0.32 -12.36
C GLU A 49 -3.07 -0.35 -11.27
N GLY A 50 -3.04 0.18 -10.03
CA GLY A 50 -3.87 -0.30 -8.92
C GLY A 50 -3.26 -1.40 -8.06
N ASN A 51 -1.96 -1.67 -8.16
CA ASN A 51 -1.31 -2.61 -7.24
C ASN A 51 -1.06 -1.94 -5.88
N ILE A 52 -1.20 -2.72 -4.81
CA ILE A 52 -1.13 -2.23 -3.43
C ILE A 52 0.21 -2.61 -2.78
N TYR A 53 0.90 -1.63 -2.22
CA TYR A 53 2.19 -1.76 -1.55
C TYR A 53 2.10 -1.32 -0.10
N VAL A 54 2.86 -1.99 0.76
CA VAL A 54 3.01 -1.60 2.16
C VAL A 54 4.34 -0.90 2.33
N ARG A 55 4.33 0.27 2.97
CA ARG A 55 5.57 0.99 3.32
C ARG A 55 5.54 1.43 4.77
N PRO A 56 6.71 1.51 5.43
CA PRO A 56 6.79 2.10 6.76
C PRO A 56 6.42 3.59 6.70
N LYS A 57 5.54 3.98 7.62
CA LYS A 57 5.13 5.36 7.88
C LYS A 57 6.34 6.15 8.39
N GLY A 58 6.61 7.30 7.77
CA GLY A 58 7.71 8.19 8.17
C GLY A 58 9.00 8.05 7.36
N LEU A 59 9.04 7.18 6.35
CA LEU A 59 10.05 7.27 5.27
C LEU A 59 9.56 8.31 4.27
N GLN A 60 9.87 9.58 4.54
CA GLN A 60 9.67 10.71 3.63
C GLN A 60 11.01 11.39 3.35
#